data_AF-A0A1G3RTD9-F1
#
_entry.id   AF-A0A1G3RTD9-F1
#
_cell.length_a   1.000
_cell.length_b   1.000
_cell.length_c   1.000
_cell.angle_alpha   90.00
_cell.angle_beta   90.00
_cell.angle_gamma   90.00
#
_symmetry.space_group_name_H-M   'P 1'
#
loop_
_entity.id
_entity.type
_entity.pdbx_description
1 polymer ?
#
loop_
_entity_poly.entity_id
_entity_poly.type
_entity_poly.pdbx_seq_one_letter_code
_entity_poly.pdbx_strand_id
1 'polypeptide(L)'
;MPYIPPNNRPPIDEAVDVLAKEIADAMEANKETAELGSRLRLAFMAVARYIRDSESGKPPAASGKTQDPAQALARRILDIATSYGIKGGWTGELNYAVTRLLQAVPYQLYKRGEWQEPLRYWIYAEAVGALTRTAWDLHAECADDYIGNGLCGVFIDIKDEYKRRVNTAYEAAQIMKSGDCYDRTTFRTQLVPVIVNGVEGYQEIMLPPQKLQ
;
A
#
# COMPACT_ATOMS: atom_id res chain seq x y z
N MET A 1 -3.07 -9.97 -4.85
CA MET A 1 -1.61 -10.15 -4.98
C MET A 1 -1.07 -9.27 -6.11
N PRO A 2 0.01 -8.50 -5.90
CA PRO A 2 0.52 -7.44 -6.79
C PRO A 2 1.35 -8.00 -7.96
N TYR A 3 1.02 -9.18 -8.47
CA TYR A 3 1.82 -9.85 -9.50
C TYR A 3 1.18 -9.64 -10.86
N ILE A 4 1.59 -8.57 -11.53
CA ILE A 4 1.25 -8.33 -12.94
C ILE A 4 2.40 -8.74 -13.88
N PRO A 5 2.10 -9.08 -15.14
CA PRO A 5 3.09 -9.31 -16.18
C PRO A 5 4.18 -8.22 -16.23
N PRO A 6 5.47 -8.59 -16.35
CA PRO A 6 6.57 -7.61 -16.30
C PRO A 6 6.47 -6.48 -17.33
N ASN A 7 5.93 -6.76 -18.51
CA ASN A 7 5.72 -5.78 -19.58
C ASN A 7 4.68 -4.70 -19.25
N ASN A 8 3.77 -4.96 -18.31
CA ASN A 8 2.78 -3.98 -17.87
C ASN A 8 3.35 -2.98 -16.87
N ARG A 9 4.44 -3.33 -16.19
CA ARG A 9 4.95 -2.55 -15.05
C ARG A 9 5.47 -1.18 -15.44
N PRO A 10 6.35 -1.02 -16.47
CA PRO A 10 6.96 0.28 -16.77
C PRO A 10 5.99 1.47 -16.90
N PRO A 11 4.85 1.38 -17.63
CA PRO A 11 3.92 2.51 -17.72
C PRO A 11 3.18 2.80 -16.40
N ILE A 12 2.90 1.78 -15.58
CA ILE A 12 2.32 1.97 -14.24
C ILE A 12 3.35 2.58 -13.30
N ASP A 13 4.59 2.08 -13.38
CA ASP A 13 5.72 2.51 -12.60
C ASP A 13 5.96 4.01 -12.76
N GLU A 14 6.06 4.48 -14.01
CA GLU A 14 6.22 5.90 -14.34
C GLU A 14 5.10 6.76 -13.71
N ALA A 15 3.85 6.34 -13.85
CA ALA A 15 2.71 7.07 -13.29
C ALA A 15 2.70 7.06 -11.76
N VAL A 16 3.07 5.94 -11.13
CA VAL A 16 3.23 5.84 -9.67
C VAL A 16 4.34 6.77 -9.20
N ASP A 17 5.46 6.86 -9.92
CA ASP A 17 6.60 7.70 -9.51
C ASP A 17 6.24 9.20 -9.57
N VAL A 18 5.46 9.62 -10.56
CA VAL A 18 4.93 10.99 -10.65
C VAL A 18 3.99 11.30 -9.48
N LEU A 19 3.01 10.42 -9.20
CA LEU A 19 2.08 10.60 -8.08
C LEU A 19 2.80 10.56 -6.73
N ALA A 20 3.76 9.65 -6.56
CA ALA A 20 4.59 9.56 -5.36
C ALA A 20 5.38 10.85 -5.13
N LYS A 21 5.91 11.44 -6.22
CA LYS A 21 6.61 12.72 -6.16
C LYS A 21 5.68 13.86 -5.71
N GLU A 22 4.47 13.95 -6.27
CA GLU A 22 3.50 14.98 -5.85
C GLU A 22 3.18 14.88 -4.35
N ILE A 23 2.95 13.65 -3.85
CA ILE A 23 2.68 13.43 -2.43
C ILE A 23 3.90 13.84 -1.58
N ALA A 24 5.10 13.39 -1.95
CA ALA A 24 6.33 13.72 -1.21
C ALA A 24 6.60 15.22 -1.19
N ASP A 25 6.47 15.90 -2.34
CA ASP A 25 6.63 17.35 -2.45
C ASP A 25 5.59 18.09 -1.58
N ALA A 26 4.35 17.63 -1.54
CA ALA A 26 3.31 18.22 -0.72
C ALA A 26 3.59 18.05 0.78
N MET A 27 4.09 16.89 1.21
CA MET A 27 4.46 16.66 2.60
C MET A 27 5.65 17.53 3.01
N GLU A 28 6.67 17.61 2.15
CA GLU A 28 7.86 18.46 2.36
C GLU A 28 7.47 19.94 2.46
N ALA A 29 6.70 20.46 1.50
CA ALA A 29 6.28 21.85 1.48
C ALA A 29 5.45 22.25 2.71
N ASN A 30 4.65 21.33 3.25
CA ASN A 30 3.82 21.55 4.42
C ASN A 30 4.51 21.16 5.75
N LYS A 31 5.75 20.66 5.71
CA LYS A 31 6.50 20.15 6.87
C LYS A 31 5.73 19.07 7.63
N GLU A 32 5.02 18.22 6.90
CA GLU A 32 4.19 17.15 7.45
C GLU A 32 5.07 15.98 7.90
N THR A 33 4.93 15.60 9.17
CA THR A 33 5.67 14.48 9.77
C THR A 33 4.80 13.28 10.11
N ALA A 34 3.46 13.41 10.02
CA ALA A 34 2.50 12.36 10.38
C ALA A 34 1.29 12.25 9.43
N GLU A 35 1.16 13.09 8.41
CA GLU A 35 -0.04 13.16 7.55
C GLU A 35 0.01 12.24 6.31
N LEU A 36 0.91 11.24 6.32
CA LEU A 36 1.07 10.34 5.19
C LEU A 36 -0.24 9.62 4.84
N GLY A 37 -0.98 9.13 5.84
CA GLY A 37 -2.21 8.37 5.62
C GLY A 37 -3.30 9.24 5.00
N SER A 38 -3.41 10.51 5.43
CA SER A 38 -4.30 11.50 4.81
C SER A 38 -3.99 11.71 3.33
N ARG A 39 -2.70 11.90 2.98
CA ARG A 39 -2.25 12.10 1.60
C ARG A 39 -2.47 10.86 0.72
N LEU A 40 -2.13 9.68 1.23
CA LEU A 40 -2.34 8.41 0.55
C LEU A 40 -3.82 8.14 0.31
N ARG A 41 -4.68 8.35 1.31
CA ARG A 41 -6.13 8.14 1.16
C ARG A 41 -6.73 9.03 0.08
N LEU A 42 -6.33 10.31 0.00
CA LEU A 42 -6.78 11.20 -1.06
C LEU A 42 -6.41 10.65 -2.45
N ALA A 43 -5.16 10.20 -2.61
CA ALA A 43 -4.69 9.61 -3.86
C ALA A 43 -5.43 8.30 -4.20
N PHE A 44 -5.60 7.40 -3.22
CA PHE A 44 -6.30 6.13 -3.40
C PHE A 44 -7.76 6.35 -3.82
N MET A 45 -8.48 7.26 -3.14
CA MET A 45 -9.85 7.58 -3.48
C MET A 45 -9.96 8.22 -4.88
N ALA A 46 -9.02 9.09 -5.25
CA ALA A 46 -9.00 9.69 -6.59
C ALA A 46 -8.81 8.63 -7.69
N VAL A 47 -7.86 7.69 -7.51
CA VAL A 47 -7.65 6.57 -8.44
C VAL A 47 -8.90 5.68 -8.50
N ALA A 48 -9.42 5.27 -7.34
CA ALA A 48 -10.52 4.32 -7.25
C ALA A 48 -11.83 4.89 -7.81
N ARG A 49 -12.15 6.16 -7.52
CA ARG A 49 -13.34 6.82 -8.08
C ARG A 49 -13.24 6.99 -9.59
N TYR A 50 -12.05 7.29 -10.12
CA TYR A 50 -11.84 7.35 -11.57
C TYR A 50 -12.15 6.00 -12.22
N ILE A 51 -11.59 4.90 -11.68
CA ILE A 51 -11.87 3.54 -12.15
C ILE A 51 -13.36 3.23 -12.08
N ARG A 52 -14.01 3.50 -10.94
CA ARG A 52 -15.45 3.28 -10.74
C ARG A 52 -16.27 4.00 -11.80
N ASP A 53 -16.02 5.28 -11.99
CA ASP A 53 -16.81 6.12 -12.90
C ASP A 53 -16.63 5.65 -14.35
N SER A 54 -15.38 5.38 -14.77
CA SER A 54 -15.07 4.83 -16.10
C SER A 54 -15.74 3.49 -16.36
N GLU A 55 -15.65 2.53 -15.43
CA GLU A 55 -16.27 1.20 -15.56
C GLU A 55 -17.80 1.26 -15.53
N SER A 56 -18.37 2.27 -14.87
CA SER A 56 -19.82 2.51 -14.84
C SER A 56 -20.34 3.24 -16.08
N GLY A 57 -19.46 3.56 -17.04
CA GLY A 57 -19.80 4.36 -18.23
C GLY A 57 -20.11 5.83 -17.91
N LYS A 58 -19.77 6.30 -16.70
CA LYS A 58 -19.91 7.70 -16.31
C LYS A 58 -18.65 8.45 -16.72
N PRO A 59 -18.76 9.70 -17.22
CA PRO A 59 -17.58 10.52 -17.41
C PRO A 59 -16.90 10.71 -16.05
N PRO A 60 -15.58 10.51 -15.93
CA PRO A 60 -14.86 10.81 -14.71
C PRO A 60 -15.07 12.27 -14.34
N ALA A 61 -15.25 12.54 -13.04
CA ALA A 61 -15.35 13.92 -12.58
C ALA A 61 -14.13 14.73 -13.07
N ALA A 62 -14.40 15.84 -13.76
CA ALA A 62 -13.34 16.71 -14.24
C ALA A 62 -12.51 17.20 -13.05
N SER A 63 -11.22 16.88 -13.00
CA SER A 63 -10.31 17.58 -12.10
C SER A 63 -10.18 19.01 -12.60
N GLY A 64 -10.32 20.01 -11.73
CA GLY A 64 -9.99 21.41 -12.06
C GLY A 64 -8.52 21.63 -12.43
N LYS A 65 -7.69 20.57 -12.38
CA LYS A 65 -6.31 20.51 -12.85
C LYS A 65 -6.25 19.76 -14.17
N THR A 66 -5.58 20.33 -15.17
CA THR A 66 -5.40 19.77 -16.52
C THR A 66 -4.56 18.48 -16.54
N GLN A 67 -3.84 18.18 -15.45
CA GLN A 67 -3.07 16.94 -15.25
C GLN A 67 -3.12 16.57 -13.76
N ASP A 68 -4.07 15.72 -13.37
CA ASP A 68 -4.12 15.10 -12.04
C ASP A 68 -3.35 13.77 -12.07
N PRO A 69 -2.21 13.63 -11.37
CA PRO A 69 -1.41 12.40 -11.36
C PRO A 69 -2.16 11.15 -10.91
N ALA A 70 -3.14 11.27 -10.00
CA ALA A 70 -3.95 10.14 -9.58
C ALA A 70 -4.87 9.67 -10.72
N GLN A 71 -5.48 10.60 -11.45
CA GLN A 71 -6.28 10.26 -12.64
C GLN A 71 -5.41 9.70 -13.77
N ALA A 72 -4.19 10.22 -13.94
CA ALA A 72 -3.24 9.68 -14.92
C ALA A 72 -2.88 8.22 -14.61
N LEU A 73 -2.61 7.90 -13.33
CA LEU A 73 -2.37 6.53 -12.89
C LEU A 73 -3.59 5.62 -13.16
N ALA A 74 -4.79 6.08 -12.79
CA ALA A 74 -6.03 5.33 -13.03
C ALA A 74 -6.25 5.03 -14.51
N ARG A 75 -5.98 6.01 -15.39
CA ARG A 75 -6.06 5.83 -16.84
C ARG A 75 -5.07 4.78 -17.34
N ARG A 76 -3.82 4.82 -16.88
CA ARG A 76 -2.81 3.80 -17.26
C ARG A 76 -3.24 2.39 -16.85
N ILE A 77 -3.79 2.25 -15.64
CA ILE A 77 -4.35 0.97 -15.16
C ILE A 77 -5.45 0.46 -16.10
N LEU A 78 -6.40 1.32 -16.46
CA LEU A 78 -7.52 0.96 -17.34
C LEU A 78 -7.08 0.68 -18.78
N ASP A 79 -6.17 1.47 -19.35
CA ASP A 79 -5.64 1.28 -20.71
C ASP A 79 -5.00 -0.11 -20.84
N ILE A 80 -4.21 -0.51 -19.85
CA ILE A 80 -3.57 -1.83 -19.78
C ILE A 80 -4.63 -2.92 -19.60
N ALA A 81 -5.56 -2.75 -18.66
CA ALA A 81 -6.61 -3.73 -18.39
C ALA A 81 -7.51 -3.97 -19.62
N THR A 82 -7.81 -2.91 -20.37
CA THR A 82 -8.63 -2.99 -21.58
C THR A 82 -7.97 -3.86 -22.65
N SER A 83 -6.64 -3.89 -22.70
CA SER A 83 -5.91 -4.77 -23.64
C SER A 83 -6.14 -6.26 -23.41
N TYR A 84 -6.62 -6.67 -22.22
CA TYR A 84 -6.97 -8.06 -21.93
C TYR A 84 -8.37 -8.45 -22.40
N GLY A 85 -9.24 -7.48 -22.68
CA GLY A 85 -10.65 -7.76 -23.01
C GLY A 85 -11.43 -8.42 -21.87
N ILE A 86 -10.95 -8.32 -20.63
CA ILE A 86 -11.55 -8.92 -19.43
C ILE A 86 -12.15 -7.83 -18.56
N LYS A 87 -13.46 -7.92 -18.32
CA LYS A 87 -14.18 -7.04 -17.40
C LYS A 87 -13.64 -7.21 -15.98
N GLY A 88 -13.31 -6.10 -15.30
CA GLY A 88 -12.66 -6.14 -13.99
C GLY A 88 -11.16 -6.49 -14.01
N GLY A 89 -10.56 -6.59 -15.20
CA GLY A 89 -9.15 -6.93 -15.38
C GLY A 89 -8.18 -5.98 -14.65
N TRP A 90 -8.61 -4.75 -14.37
CA TRP A 90 -7.83 -3.70 -13.70
C TRP A 90 -7.46 -4.00 -12.24
N THR A 91 -8.06 -5.01 -11.61
CA THR A 91 -7.86 -5.31 -10.19
C THR A 91 -6.40 -5.67 -9.86
N GLY A 92 -5.71 -6.38 -10.76
CA GLY A 92 -4.30 -6.76 -10.58
C GLY A 92 -3.35 -5.56 -10.68
N GLU A 93 -3.58 -4.71 -11.69
CA GLU A 93 -2.81 -3.50 -11.98
C GLU A 93 -3.01 -2.46 -10.87
N LEU A 94 -4.23 -2.29 -10.37
CA LEU A 94 -4.52 -1.45 -9.22
C LEU A 94 -3.80 -1.94 -7.96
N ASN A 95 -3.83 -3.25 -7.70
CA ASN A 95 -3.14 -3.85 -6.56
C ASN A 95 -1.63 -3.59 -6.62
N TYR A 96 -1.02 -3.82 -7.78
CA TYR A 96 0.39 -3.52 -8.01
C TYR A 96 0.71 -2.03 -7.84
N ALA A 97 -0.06 -1.15 -8.48
CA ALA A 97 0.17 0.29 -8.46
C ALA A 97 0.13 0.86 -7.04
N VAL A 98 -0.91 0.52 -6.27
CA VAL A 98 -1.06 0.99 -4.88
C VAL A 98 0.02 0.41 -3.98
N THR A 99 0.36 -0.88 -4.14
CA THR A 99 1.47 -1.52 -3.40
C THR A 99 2.81 -0.83 -3.67
N ARG A 100 3.06 -0.41 -4.91
CA ARG A 100 4.27 0.34 -5.28
C ARG A 100 4.24 1.76 -4.72
N LEU A 101 3.11 2.45 -4.77
CA LEU A 101 2.95 3.80 -4.25
C LEU A 101 3.25 3.87 -2.74
N LEU A 102 2.78 2.88 -1.97
CA LEU A 102 3.06 2.75 -0.54
C LEU A 102 4.55 2.68 -0.20
N GLN A 103 5.38 2.23 -1.13
CA GLN A 103 6.84 2.14 -0.97
C GLN A 103 7.53 3.38 -1.54
N ALA A 104 7.05 3.87 -2.68
CA ALA A 104 7.66 4.98 -3.40
C ALA A 104 7.63 6.29 -2.59
N VAL A 105 6.53 6.61 -1.92
CA VAL A 105 6.43 7.86 -1.13
C VAL A 105 7.43 7.88 0.04
N PRO A 106 7.44 6.89 0.96
CA PRO A 106 8.47 6.80 2.00
C PRO A 106 9.90 6.81 1.47
N TYR A 107 10.15 6.08 0.38
CA TYR A 107 11.48 6.00 -0.20
C TYR A 107 11.97 7.35 -0.72
N GLN A 108 11.10 8.14 -1.36
CA GLN A 108 11.44 9.48 -1.81
C GLN A 108 11.77 10.41 -0.63
N LEU A 109 10.96 10.42 0.42
CA LEU A 109 11.18 11.26 1.61
C LEU A 109 12.48 10.86 2.33
N TYR A 110 12.76 9.57 2.45
CA TYR A 110 14.01 9.07 3.00
C TYR A 110 15.22 9.49 2.15
N LYS A 111 15.16 9.32 0.82
CA LYS A 111 16.27 9.66 -0.09
C LYS A 111 16.61 11.15 -0.08
N ARG A 112 15.61 12.01 0.18
CA ARG A 112 15.78 13.47 0.30
C ARG A 112 16.33 13.90 1.66
N GLY A 113 16.40 13.00 2.64
CA GLY A 113 16.84 13.31 4.00
C GLY A 113 15.73 13.89 4.90
N GLU A 114 14.49 13.99 4.40
CA GLU A 114 13.34 14.43 5.20
C GLU A 114 13.04 13.43 6.31
N TRP A 115 13.20 12.13 6.02
CA TRP A 115 13.08 11.06 7.00
C TRP A 115 14.43 10.39 7.24
N GLN A 116 14.76 10.12 8.50
CA GLN A 116 16.02 9.48 8.87
C GLN A 116 16.02 7.97 8.65
N GLU A 117 14.84 7.35 8.56
CA GLU A 117 14.69 5.90 8.36
C GLU A 117 13.53 5.66 7.39
N PRO A 118 13.66 4.70 6.46
CA PRO A 118 12.62 4.42 5.47
C PRO A 118 11.41 3.68 6.05
N LEU A 119 11.53 3.09 7.25
CA LEU A 119 10.51 2.29 7.91
C LEU A 119 10.33 2.71 9.36
N ARG A 120 9.17 3.27 9.70
CA ARG A 120 8.75 3.63 11.05
C ARG A 120 7.35 3.08 11.31
N TYR A 121 7.05 2.74 12.57
CA TYR A 121 5.73 2.21 12.94
C TYR A 121 4.58 3.09 12.45
N TRP A 122 4.69 4.40 12.66
CA TRP A 122 3.62 5.32 12.30
C TRP A 122 3.40 5.38 10.79
N ILE A 123 4.44 5.22 9.97
CA ILE A 123 4.31 5.14 8.50
C ILE A 123 3.45 3.93 8.13
N TYR A 124 3.74 2.78 8.76
CA TYR A 124 2.96 1.56 8.57
C TYR A 124 1.51 1.74 9.05
N ALA A 125 1.31 2.28 10.25
CA ALA A 125 -0.02 2.47 10.84
C ALA A 125 -0.89 3.43 10.00
N GLU A 126 -0.32 4.55 9.54
CA GLU A 126 -0.96 5.52 8.67
C GLU A 126 -1.34 4.91 7.31
N ALA A 127 -0.45 4.13 6.69
CA ALA A 127 -0.71 3.44 5.44
C ALA A 127 -1.86 2.42 5.58
N VAL A 128 -1.84 1.58 6.63
CA VAL A 128 -2.92 0.61 6.92
C VAL A 128 -4.25 1.33 7.19
N GLY A 129 -4.22 2.44 7.92
CA GLY A 129 -5.38 3.29 8.16
C GLY A 129 -5.96 3.85 6.86
N ALA A 130 -5.11 4.36 5.97
CA ALA A 130 -5.51 4.88 4.66
C ALA A 130 -6.18 3.80 3.80
N LEU A 131 -5.59 2.61 3.70
CA LEU A 131 -6.16 1.48 2.95
C LEU A 131 -7.52 1.05 3.52
N THR A 132 -7.62 0.92 4.84
CA THR A 132 -8.85 0.50 5.53
C THR A 132 -9.98 1.50 5.31
N ARG A 133 -9.70 2.80 5.52
CA ARG A 133 -10.70 3.85 5.33
C ARG A 133 -11.12 3.99 3.87
N THR A 134 -10.18 3.83 2.93
CA THR A 134 -10.50 3.84 1.50
C THR A 134 -11.45 2.69 1.15
N ALA A 135 -11.18 1.47 1.62
CA ALA A 135 -12.07 0.33 1.40
C ALA A 135 -13.48 0.56 1.97
N TRP A 136 -13.60 1.17 3.15
CA TRP A 136 -14.89 1.48 3.75
C TRP A 136 -15.65 2.59 3.01
N ASP A 137 -14.96 3.66 2.62
CA ASP A 137 -15.57 4.73 1.81
C ASP A 137 -16.09 4.15 0.49
N LEU A 138 -15.30 3.29 -0.17
CA LEU A 138 -15.69 2.62 -1.41
C LEU A 138 -16.86 1.66 -1.21
N HIS A 139 -16.91 0.93 -0.10
CA HIS A 139 -18.05 0.08 0.24
C HIS A 139 -19.34 0.89 0.40
N ALA A 140 -19.26 2.08 0.99
CA ALA A 140 -20.41 2.97 1.13
C ALA A 140 -20.80 3.67 -0.18
N GLU A 141 -19.85 3.93 -1.08
CA GLU A 141 -20.07 4.66 -2.33
C GLU A 141 -20.44 3.78 -3.53
N CYS A 142 -20.13 2.49 -3.50
CA CYS A 142 -20.32 1.57 -4.64
C CYS A 142 -21.53 0.65 -4.45
N ALA A 143 -22.02 0.09 -5.55
CA ALA A 143 -23.05 -0.95 -5.52
C ALA A 143 -22.44 -2.33 -5.23
N ASP A 144 -23.30 -3.29 -4.89
CA ASP A 144 -22.96 -4.72 -4.74
C ASP A 144 -22.73 -5.39 -6.10
N ASP A 145 -21.76 -4.89 -6.86
CA ASP A 145 -21.38 -5.37 -8.18
C ASP A 145 -19.87 -5.69 -8.25
N TYR A 146 -19.39 -6.06 -9.43
CA TYR A 146 -17.97 -6.38 -9.61
C TYR A 146 -17.04 -5.18 -9.43
N ILE A 147 -17.54 -3.94 -9.59
CA ILE A 147 -16.75 -2.71 -9.40
C ILE A 147 -16.57 -2.47 -7.90
N GLY A 148 -17.69 -2.45 -7.15
CA GLY A 148 -17.67 -2.25 -5.70
C GLY A 148 -16.89 -3.35 -4.99
N ASN A 149 -17.17 -4.62 -5.31
CA ASN A 149 -16.46 -5.76 -4.72
C ASN A 149 -14.98 -5.78 -5.11
N GLY A 150 -14.66 -5.49 -6.38
CA GLY A 150 -13.27 -5.45 -6.86
C GLY A 150 -12.45 -4.36 -6.19
N LEU A 151 -12.99 -3.15 -6.08
CA LEU A 151 -12.29 -2.03 -5.45
C LEU A 151 -12.04 -2.29 -3.96
N CYS A 152 -13.08 -2.66 -3.22
CA CYS A 152 -12.96 -2.96 -1.79
C CYS A 152 -11.98 -4.13 -1.55
N GLY A 153 -12.12 -5.20 -2.34
CA GLY A 153 -11.27 -6.38 -2.24
C GLY A 153 -9.80 -6.07 -2.45
N VAL A 154 -9.46 -5.24 -3.45
CA VAL A 154 -8.07 -4.84 -3.72
C VAL A 154 -7.44 -4.12 -2.54
N PHE A 155 -8.10 -3.12 -1.95
CA PHE A 155 -7.52 -2.36 -0.83
C PHE A 155 -7.36 -3.22 0.44
N ILE A 156 -8.29 -4.12 0.71
CA ILE A 156 -8.18 -5.07 1.83
C ILE A 156 -7.03 -6.05 1.62
N ASP A 157 -6.89 -6.61 0.41
CA ASP A 157 -5.82 -7.54 0.06
C ASP A 157 -4.43 -6.90 0.20
N ILE A 158 -4.26 -5.66 -0.29
CA ILE A 158 -3.01 -4.91 -0.11
C ILE A 158 -2.71 -4.69 1.37
N LYS A 159 -3.72 -4.33 2.18
CA LYS A 159 -3.55 -4.10 3.62
C LYS A 159 -3.05 -5.37 4.32
N ASP A 160 -3.61 -6.52 4.00
CA ASP A 160 -3.18 -7.81 4.58
C ASP A 160 -1.78 -8.22 4.09
N GLU A 161 -1.46 -8.02 2.81
CA GLU A 161 -0.11 -8.30 2.30
C GLU A 161 0.94 -7.34 2.88
N TYR A 162 0.63 -6.05 2.98
CA TYR A 162 1.54 -5.04 3.54
C TYR A 162 1.86 -5.37 5.00
N LYS A 163 0.85 -5.76 5.81
CA LYS A 163 1.07 -6.28 7.16
C LYS A 163 2.01 -7.48 7.15
N ARG A 164 1.76 -8.48 6.29
CA ARG A 164 2.59 -9.70 6.24
C ARG A 164 4.03 -9.44 5.78
N ARG A 165 4.26 -8.52 4.85
CA ARG A 165 5.58 -8.29 4.23
C ARG A 165 6.43 -7.30 5.01
N VAL A 166 5.82 -6.29 5.63
CA VAL A 166 6.54 -5.14 6.18
C VAL A 166 6.52 -5.13 7.71
N ASN A 167 5.41 -5.54 8.34
CA ASN A 167 5.25 -5.45 9.79
C ASN A 167 6.25 -6.35 10.52
N THR A 168 6.43 -7.60 10.09
CA THR A 168 7.33 -8.55 10.77
C THR A 168 8.78 -8.07 10.80
N ALA A 169 9.28 -7.49 9.70
CA ALA A 169 10.64 -6.95 9.66
C ALA A 169 10.80 -5.75 10.60
N TYR A 170 9.78 -4.89 10.68
CA TYR A 170 9.75 -3.77 11.61
C TYR A 170 9.67 -4.22 13.07
N GLU A 171 8.78 -5.15 13.39
CA GLU A 171 8.61 -5.73 14.73
C GLU A 171 9.91 -6.38 15.20
N ALA A 172 10.59 -7.14 14.34
CA ALA A 172 11.88 -7.72 14.66
C ALA A 172 12.92 -6.65 15.00
N ALA A 173 13.01 -5.57 14.22
CA ALA A 173 13.92 -4.46 14.51
C ALA A 173 13.61 -3.80 15.86
N GLN A 174 12.32 -3.63 16.21
CA GLN A 174 11.93 -3.06 17.51
C GLN A 174 12.23 -4.00 18.68
N ILE A 175 11.95 -5.30 18.54
CA ILE A 175 12.26 -6.30 19.58
C ILE A 175 13.76 -6.31 19.87
N MET A 176 14.61 -6.25 18.84
CA MET A 176 16.06 -6.21 19.03
C MET A 176 16.55 -4.92 19.67
N LYS A 177 15.91 -3.79 19.37
CA LYS A 177 16.28 -2.46 19.89
C LYS A 177 15.80 -2.24 21.32
N SER A 178 14.60 -2.72 21.65
CA SER A 178 13.86 -2.32 22.86
C SER A 178 13.47 -3.49 23.76
N GLY A 179 13.76 -4.72 23.36
CA GLY A 179 13.25 -5.92 24.01
C GLY A 179 11.84 -6.29 23.51
N ASP A 180 11.49 -7.56 23.70
CA ASP A 180 10.14 -8.05 23.40
C ASP A 180 9.19 -7.70 24.57
N CYS A 181 8.08 -7.05 24.26
CA CYS A 181 7.07 -6.69 25.27
C CYS A 181 6.14 -7.85 25.62
N TYR A 182 6.15 -8.94 24.86
CA TYR A 182 5.42 -10.16 25.19
C TYR A 182 6.22 -11.02 26.17
N ASP A 183 6.04 -10.77 27.47
CA ASP A 183 6.69 -11.51 28.55
C ASP A 183 6.07 -12.89 28.84
N ARG A 184 4.88 -13.17 28.29
CA ARG A 184 4.16 -14.44 28.43
C ARG A 184 4.41 -15.34 27.22
N THR A 185 5.31 -16.31 27.39
CA THR A 185 5.72 -17.27 26.35
C THR A 185 4.59 -18.12 25.78
N THR A 186 3.46 -18.25 26.47
CA THR A 186 2.29 -19.01 26.00
C THR A 186 1.55 -18.35 24.83
N PHE A 187 1.74 -17.04 24.61
CA PHE A 187 0.97 -16.26 23.63
C PHE A 187 1.81 -15.69 22.49
N ARG A 188 3.08 -16.11 22.34
CA ARG A 188 3.98 -15.50 21.35
C ARG A 188 4.78 -16.49 20.51
N THR A 189 5.09 -16.04 19.31
CA THR A 189 6.22 -16.50 18.52
C THR A 189 7.53 -16.03 19.14
N GLN A 190 8.63 -16.66 18.76
CA GLN A 190 9.98 -16.19 19.10
C GLN A 190 10.74 -15.84 17.84
N LEU A 191 11.53 -14.76 17.88
CA LEU A 191 12.51 -14.47 16.84
C LEU A 191 13.78 -15.28 17.06
N VAL A 192 14.24 -15.92 15.99
CA VAL A 192 15.55 -16.58 15.93
C VAL A 192 16.41 -15.93 14.85
N PRO A 193 17.70 -15.67 15.12
CA PRO A 193 18.60 -15.13 14.12
C PRO A 193 18.85 -16.16 13.01
N VAL A 194 18.91 -15.69 11.77
CA VAL A 194 19.18 -16.50 10.58
C VAL A 194 20.14 -15.76 9.66
N ILE A 195 20.87 -16.51 8.82
CA ILE A 195 21.70 -15.95 7.75
C ILE A 195 21.20 -16.52 6.44
N VAL A 196 20.78 -15.64 5.52
CA VAL A 196 20.30 -16.01 4.18
C VAL A 196 21.13 -15.28 3.15
N ASN A 197 21.83 -16.01 2.28
CA ASN A 197 22.72 -15.44 1.26
C ASN A 197 23.76 -14.46 1.82
N GLY A 198 24.29 -14.74 3.03
CA GLY A 198 25.26 -13.87 3.70
C GLY A 198 24.67 -12.62 4.37
N VAL A 199 23.34 -12.47 4.38
CA VAL A 199 22.64 -11.38 5.05
C VAL A 199 22.04 -11.87 6.36
N GLU A 200 22.36 -11.19 7.46
CA GLU A 200 21.76 -11.44 8.77
C GLU A 200 20.29 -11.00 8.79
N GLY A 201 19.45 -11.81 9.42
CA GLY A 201 18.04 -11.53 9.59
C GLY A 201 17.44 -12.32 10.74
N TYR A 202 16.11 -12.29 10.83
CA TYR A 202 15.36 -13.01 11.86
C TYR A 202 14.20 -13.77 11.23
N GLN A 203 13.89 -14.93 11.81
CA GLN A 203 12.71 -15.71 11.48
C GLN A 203 11.85 -15.86 12.73
N GLU A 204 10.53 -15.70 12.58
CA GLU A 204 9.59 -16.07 13.62
C GLU A 204 9.40 -17.59 13.65
N ILE A 205 9.53 -18.18 14.83
CA ILE A 205 9.21 -19.58 15.10
C ILE A 205 8.02 -19.66 16.05
N MET A 206 7.14 -20.62 15.78
CA MET A 206 6.06 -20.99 16.68
C MET A 206 6.63 -21.85 17.81
N LEU A 207 6.41 -21.43 19.05
CA LEU A 207 6.85 -22.19 20.21
C LEU A 207 5.88 -23.35 20.50
N PRO A 208 6.37 -24.51 20.99
CA PRO A 208 5.50 -25.58 21.42
C PRO A 208 4.62 -25.11 22.61
N PRO A 209 3.40 -25.67 22.76
CA PRO A 209 2.55 -25.34 23.91
C PRO A 209 3.29 -25.62 25.21
N GLN A 210 3.46 -24.60 26.06
CA GLN A 210 3.95 -24.84 27.41
C GLN A 210 2.88 -25.59 28.19
N LYS A 211 3.21 -26.80 28.64
CA LYS A 211 2.40 -27.48 29.65
C LYS A 211 2.51 -26.66 30.92
N LEU A 212 1.42 -26.02 31.33
CA LEU A 212 1.33 -25.39 32.65
C LEU A 212 1.62 -26.47 33.69
N GLN A 213 2.71 -26.29 34.45
CA GLN A 213 3.05 -27.12 35.61
C GLN A 213 2.31 -26.62 36.84
#